data_AF-A0A662BEH0-F1
#
_entry.id   AF-A0A662BEH0-F1
#
_cell.length_a   1.000
_cell.length_b   1.000
_cell.length_c   1.000
_cell.angle_alpha   90.00
_cell.angle_beta   90.00
_cell.angle_gamma   90.00
#
_symmetry.space_group_name_H-M   'P 1'
#
loop_
_entity.id
_entity.type
_entity.pdbx_description
1 polymer ?
#
loop_
_entity_poly.entity_id
_entity_poly.type
_entity_poly.pdbx_seq_one_letter_code
_entity_poly.pdbx_strand_id
1 'polypeptide(L)'
;MKIIIRVFYFITIFFLISSCSEDENNEPQTECNFVNFKYYNNEQDLLGEMSEKYIVIASDTINNNDLITSLIQSKEYFDQNYEYQINQQRRYKYKYIALKLISKKSCIEITNIISDLEQSNIIDYVHYAMQTDDCTNLIWEVIGEKCINSYSSVFYVKVFDENDLTDLNNTIQETNTVLDHQNQFMPKWFTLRADKNSNGDALQMANYFHETNLFEHSEPNVTKIPVEY
;
A
#
# COMPACT_ATOMS: atom_id res chain seq x y z
N MET A 1 -41.47 36.48 45.89
CA MET A 1 -41.53 35.80 44.59
C MET A 1 -40.71 36.62 43.60
N LYS A 2 -39.47 36.20 43.32
CA LYS A 2 -38.53 36.92 42.45
C LYS A 2 -38.82 36.55 40.99
N ILE A 3 -39.14 37.54 40.16
CA ILE A 3 -39.22 37.37 38.70
C ILE A 3 -37.96 38.03 38.12
N ILE A 4 -37.11 37.20 37.54
CA ILE A 4 -35.88 37.58 36.84
C ILE A 4 -36.26 37.84 35.38
N ILE A 5 -36.13 39.08 34.92
CA ILE A 5 -36.25 39.45 33.52
C ILE A 5 -34.86 39.29 32.89
N ARG A 6 -34.70 38.29 32.00
CA ARG A 6 -33.49 38.13 31.18
C ARG A 6 -33.61 39.02 29.94
N VAL A 7 -32.68 39.97 29.82
CA VAL A 7 -32.47 40.77 28.61
C VAL A 7 -31.66 39.94 27.62
N PHE A 8 -32.21 39.69 26.44
CA PHE A 8 -31.51 39.05 25.31
C PHE A 8 -30.67 40.10 24.58
N TYR A 9 -29.35 39.96 24.61
CA TYR A 9 -28.43 40.69 23.73
C TYR A 9 -28.19 39.84 22.47
N PHE A 10 -28.76 40.27 21.35
CA PHE A 10 -28.39 39.76 20.02
C PHE A 10 -27.16 40.54 19.55
N ILE A 11 -26.00 39.88 19.54
CA ILE A 11 -24.80 40.40 18.87
C ILE A 11 -24.62 39.58 17.60
N THR A 12 -25.04 40.15 16.47
CA THR A 12 -24.74 39.64 15.13
C THR A 12 -23.34 40.09 14.74
N ILE A 13 -22.37 39.18 14.78
CA ILE A 13 -21.03 39.39 14.22
C ILE A 13 -21.08 39.04 12.74
N PHE A 14 -20.93 40.06 11.90
CA PHE A 14 -20.61 39.91 10.48
C PHE A 14 -19.18 39.34 10.37
N PHE A 15 -19.06 38.06 10.02
CA PHE A 15 -17.78 37.53 9.53
C PHE A 15 -17.69 37.82 8.03
N LEU A 16 -16.81 38.74 7.67
CA LEU A 16 -16.29 38.89 6.31
C LEU A 16 -15.36 37.70 6.06
N ILE A 17 -15.86 36.68 5.35
CA ILE A 17 -15.01 35.64 4.78
C ILE A 17 -14.35 36.23 3.54
N SER A 18 -13.11 36.66 3.71
CA SER A 18 -12.17 36.83 2.60
C SER A 18 -11.95 35.45 1.98
N SER A 19 -12.44 35.29 0.75
CA SER A 19 -12.11 34.17 -0.14
C SER A 19 -10.62 34.25 -0.49
N CYS A 20 -9.77 33.60 0.29
CA CYS A 20 -8.45 33.20 -0.15
C CYS A 20 -8.55 31.74 -0.61
N SER A 21 -8.12 31.52 -1.85
CA SER A 21 -7.98 30.22 -2.49
C SER A 21 -7.18 29.27 -1.59
N GLU A 22 -7.74 28.12 -1.27
CA GLU A 22 -7.00 27.01 -0.69
C GLU A 22 -6.12 26.42 -1.80
N ASP A 23 -4.84 26.77 -1.75
CA ASP A 23 -3.79 25.92 -2.30
C ASP A 23 -3.87 24.58 -1.54
N GLU A 24 -4.01 23.47 -2.28
CA GLU A 24 -3.88 22.12 -1.74
C GLU A 24 -2.46 21.95 -1.17
N ASN A 25 -2.30 22.24 0.11
CA ASN A 25 -1.05 22.04 0.82
C ASN A 25 -0.83 20.54 0.99
N ASN A 26 0.13 19.99 0.24
CA ASN A 26 0.85 18.77 0.59
C ASN A 26 1.64 19.03 1.88
N GLU A 27 0.96 19.00 3.03
CA GLU A 27 1.66 19.01 4.31
C GLU A 27 2.50 17.71 4.45
N PRO A 28 3.74 17.80 4.93
CA PRO A 28 4.56 16.62 5.16
C PRO A 28 3.85 15.67 6.12
N GLN A 29 3.80 14.39 5.79
CA GLN A 29 3.34 13.34 6.69
C GLN A 29 4.18 13.39 7.96
N THR A 30 3.51 13.45 9.11
CA THR A 30 4.15 13.55 10.43
C THR A 30 4.22 12.20 11.15
N GLU A 31 3.55 11.18 10.61
CA GLU A 31 3.45 9.85 11.21
C GLU A 31 4.03 8.76 10.29
N CYS A 32 4.46 7.66 10.91
CA CYS A 32 5.00 6.49 10.23
C CYS A 32 3.88 5.48 9.98
N ASN A 33 3.62 5.15 8.71
CA ASN A 33 2.54 4.23 8.33
C ASN A 33 3.04 2.81 8.02
N PHE A 34 4.24 2.46 8.48
CA PHE A 34 4.83 1.16 8.23
C PHE A 34 4.15 0.07 9.05
N VAL A 35 3.60 -0.93 8.36
CA VAL A 35 3.07 -2.16 8.94
C VAL A 35 4.05 -3.29 8.67
N ASN A 36 4.51 -3.95 9.74
CA ASN A 36 5.54 -4.99 9.67
C ASN A 36 5.01 -6.40 9.96
N PHE A 37 3.70 -6.60 9.94
CA PHE A 37 3.10 -7.88 10.24
C PHE A 37 1.92 -8.18 9.32
N LYS A 38 1.67 -9.47 9.08
CA LYS A 38 0.41 -9.99 8.55
C LYS A 38 -0.24 -10.90 9.56
N TYR A 39 -1.54 -11.17 9.45
CA TYR A 39 -2.13 -12.29 10.18
C TYR A 39 -1.85 -13.62 9.48
N TYR A 40 -1.52 -14.63 10.27
CA TYR A 40 -1.42 -16.02 9.84
C TYR A 40 -1.93 -16.90 10.99
N ASN A 41 -2.92 -17.76 10.71
CA ASN A 41 -3.57 -18.59 11.74
C ASN A 41 -4.03 -17.82 13.00
N ASN A 42 -4.60 -16.62 12.82
CA ASN A 42 -5.06 -15.72 13.90
C ASN A 42 -3.95 -15.17 14.81
N GLU A 43 -2.69 -15.29 14.41
CA GLU A 43 -1.54 -14.68 15.09
C GLU A 43 -0.85 -13.67 14.16
N GLN A 44 -0.20 -12.68 14.76
CA GLN A 44 0.64 -11.75 14.01
C GLN A 44 1.95 -12.42 13.63
N ASP A 45 2.20 -12.50 12.33
CA ASP A 45 3.44 -13.00 11.72
C ASP A 45 4.26 -11.81 11.21
N LEU A 46 5.46 -11.64 11.75
CA LEU A 46 6.32 -10.49 11.44
C LEU A 46 6.98 -10.66 10.06
N LEU A 47 6.85 -9.64 9.22
CA LEU A 47 7.41 -9.58 7.86
C LEU A 47 8.86 -9.08 7.80
N GLY A 48 9.39 -8.59 8.92
CA GLY A 48 10.75 -8.08 9.06
C GLY A 48 10.81 -6.60 9.42
N GLU A 49 12.02 -6.11 9.71
CA GLU A 49 12.26 -4.68 9.95
C GLU A 49 12.14 -3.87 8.66
N MET A 50 11.72 -2.61 8.75
CA MET A 50 11.67 -1.72 7.60
C MET A 50 13.06 -1.55 6.97
N SER A 51 13.13 -1.61 5.65
CA SER A 51 14.31 -1.20 4.91
C SER A 51 14.42 0.32 4.87
N GLU A 52 15.52 0.86 5.39
CA GLU A 52 15.84 2.29 5.28
C GLU A 52 16.37 2.68 3.89
N LYS A 53 16.60 1.71 3.00
CA LYS A 53 17.36 1.89 1.75
C LYS A 53 16.56 1.59 0.49
N TYR A 54 15.46 0.86 0.60
CA TYR A 54 14.72 0.39 -0.56
C TYR A 54 13.23 0.62 -0.38
N ILE A 55 12.56 0.88 -1.49
CA ILE A 55 11.09 0.85 -1.61
C ILE A 55 10.73 0.04 -2.86
N VAL A 56 9.48 -0.37 -2.97
CA VAL A 56 8.97 -1.03 -4.17
C VAL A 56 7.89 -0.16 -4.81
N ILE A 57 8.10 0.22 -6.06
CA ILE A 57 7.08 0.89 -6.86
C ILE A 57 6.45 -0.09 -7.84
N ALA A 58 5.25 0.22 -8.29
CA ALA A 58 4.64 -0.47 -9.40
C ALA A 58 3.85 0.43 -10.33
N SER A 59 3.79 -0.01 -11.58
CA SER A 59 3.13 0.69 -12.69
C SER A 59 2.39 -0.33 -13.54
N ASP A 60 1.23 0.05 -14.06
CA ASP A 60 0.43 -0.76 -14.98
C ASP A 60 1.27 -1.21 -16.18
N THR A 61 1.06 -2.44 -16.62
CA THR A 61 1.79 -3.02 -17.75
C THR A 61 1.56 -2.27 -19.07
N ILE A 62 0.50 -1.44 -19.17
CA ILE A 62 0.27 -0.52 -20.28
C ILE A 62 1.32 0.59 -20.38
N ASN A 63 1.91 1.02 -19.26
CA ASN A 63 2.95 2.04 -19.25
C ASN A 63 4.25 1.44 -19.80
N ASN A 64 4.87 2.12 -20.76
CA ASN A 64 6.15 1.67 -21.31
C ASN A 64 7.30 1.89 -20.32
N ASN A 65 8.42 1.19 -20.52
CA ASN A 65 9.56 1.23 -19.60
C ASN A 65 10.29 2.59 -19.61
N ASP A 66 10.22 3.33 -20.71
CA ASP A 66 10.88 4.64 -20.84
C ASP A 66 10.19 5.69 -19.97
N LEU A 67 8.85 5.66 -19.89
CA LEU A 67 8.06 6.53 -19.01
C LEU A 67 8.37 6.26 -17.54
N ILE A 68 8.42 4.98 -17.15
CA ILE A 68 8.76 4.57 -15.79
C ILE A 68 10.18 5.02 -15.44
N THR A 69 11.14 4.80 -16.34
CA THR A 69 12.53 5.21 -16.17
C THR A 69 12.68 6.73 -16.07
N SER A 70 11.98 7.48 -16.93
CA SER A 70 12.00 8.95 -16.90
C SER A 70 11.45 9.49 -15.59
N LEU A 71 10.38 8.88 -15.05
CA LEU A 71 9.85 9.24 -13.74
C LEU A 71 10.90 8.99 -12.64
N ILE A 72 11.52 7.82 -12.61
CA ILE A 72 12.54 7.48 -11.60
C ILE A 72 13.73 8.46 -11.67
N GLN A 73 14.19 8.78 -12.89
CA GLN A 73 15.29 9.73 -13.10
C GLN A 73 14.95 11.16 -12.69
N SER A 74 13.67 11.53 -12.69
CA SER A 74 13.22 12.86 -12.26
C SER A 74 13.19 13.04 -10.74
N LYS A 75 13.33 11.96 -9.95
CA LYS A 75 13.20 11.98 -8.49
C LYS A 75 14.56 11.92 -7.81
N GLU A 76 14.93 12.99 -7.13
CA GLU A 76 16.26 13.17 -6.51
C GLU A 76 16.55 12.24 -5.31
N TYR A 77 15.51 11.64 -4.72
CA TYR A 77 15.68 10.72 -3.59
C TYR A 77 16.10 9.30 -3.99
N PHE A 78 16.15 8.97 -5.30
CA PHE A 78 16.66 7.69 -5.79
C PHE A 78 18.16 7.72 -6.10
N ASP A 79 18.84 6.61 -5.83
CA ASP A 79 20.23 6.38 -6.24
C ASP A 79 20.29 6.19 -7.76
N GLN A 80 20.68 7.23 -8.49
CA GLN A 80 20.72 7.23 -9.95
C GLN A 80 21.80 6.31 -10.54
N ASN A 81 22.71 5.79 -9.71
CA ASN A 81 23.71 4.80 -10.12
C ASN A 81 23.24 3.36 -9.84
N TYR A 82 22.07 3.19 -9.25
CA TYR A 82 21.53 1.87 -8.95
C TYR A 82 20.92 1.23 -10.18
N GLU A 83 21.45 0.07 -10.58
CA GLU A 83 20.90 -0.75 -11.64
C GLU A 83 19.70 -1.55 -11.12
N TYR A 84 18.49 -1.13 -11.49
CA TYR A 84 17.25 -1.81 -11.13
C TYR A 84 16.69 -2.67 -12.27
N GLN A 85 15.88 -3.67 -11.91
CA GLN A 85 15.14 -4.48 -12.88
C GLN A 85 13.65 -4.11 -12.88
N ILE A 86 13.08 -3.99 -14.08
CA ILE A 86 11.63 -3.85 -14.27
C ILE A 86 11.03 -5.25 -14.40
N ASN A 87 10.48 -5.76 -13.31
CA ASN A 87 9.94 -7.11 -13.24
C ASN A 87 8.49 -7.14 -13.71
N GLN A 88 8.14 -8.14 -14.53
CA GLN A 88 6.78 -8.36 -15.00
C GLN A 88 6.44 -9.85 -14.96
N GLN A 89 5.33 -10.19 -14.31
CA GLN A 89 4.79 -11.55 -14.32
C GLN A 89 3.65 -11.66 -15.34
N ARG A 90 3.59 -12.79 -16.07
CA ARG A 90 2.72 -12.98 -17.27
C ARG A 90 1.21 -12.73 -17.04
N ARG A 91 0.75 -12.77 -15.79
CA ARG A 91 -0.67 -12.58 -15.42
C ARG A 91 -0.89 -11.51 -14.35
N TYR A 92 0.18 -10.83 -13.94
CA TYR A 92 0.08 -9.76 -12.97
C TYR A 92 -0.10 -8.44 -13.72
N LYS A 93 -1.04 -7.61 -13.25
CA LYS A 93 -1.42 -6.36 -13.92
C LYS A 93 -0.28 -5.34 -13.97
N TYR A 94 0.64 -5.41 -13.01
CA TYR A 94 1.66 -4.41 -12.80
C TYR A 94 3.07 -4.92 -13.10
N LYS A 95 3.91 -4.00 -13.57
CA LYS A 95 5.36 -4.08 -13.49
C LYS A 95 5.78 -3.58 -12.12
N TYR A 96 6.72 -4.26 -11.46
CA TYR A 96 7.21 -3.83 -10.14
C TYR A 96 8.73 -3.71 -10.13
N ILE A 97 9.22 -2.74 -9.36
CA ILE A 97 10.63 -2.34 -9.35
C ILE A 97 11.01 -2.07 -7.90
N ALA A 98 12.06 -2.76 -7.42
CA ALA A 98 12.73 -2.36 -6.21
C ALA A 98 13.69 -1.22 -6.55
N LEU A 99 13.57 -0.10 -5.83
CA LEU A 99 14.40 1.08 -6.04
C LEU A 99 15.21 1.37 -4.79
N LYS A 100 16.47 1.75 -5.00
CA LYS A 100 17.38 2.15 -3.94
C LYS A 100 17.31 3.64 -3.72
N LEU A 101 17.22 4.04 -2.46
CA LEU A 101 17.25 5.43 -2.02
C LEU A 101 18.69 5.94 -1.99
N ILE A 102 18.90 7.21 -2.33
CA ILE A 102 20.23 7.84 -2.40
C ILE A 102 20.98 7.80 -1.05
N SER A 103 20.23 7.81 0.05
CA SER A 103 20.72 7.65 1.42
C SER A 103 19.70 6.92 2.26
N LYS A 104 20.11 6.44 3.45
CA LYS A 104 19.18 5.85 4.41
C LYS A 104 18.10 6.87 4.79
N LYS A 105 16.85 6.42 4.86
CA LYS A 105 15.68 7.22 5.21
C LYS A 105 14.99 6.66 6.45
N SER A 106 14.54 7.56 7.32
CA SER A 106 13.62 7.24 8.41
C SER A 106 12.24 6.82 7.87
N CYS A 107 11.41 6.21 8.72
CA CYS A 107 10.06 5.82 8.30
C CYS A 107 9.23 7.01 7.81
N ILE A 108 9.32 8.15 8.48
CA ILE A 108 8.59 9.37 8.10
C ILE A 108 9.06 9.89 6.73
N GLU A 109 10.36 9.87 6.46
CA GLU A 109 10.88 10.23 5.13
C GLU A 109 10.40 9.28 4.04
N ILE A 110 10.36 7.97 4.31
CA ILE A 110 9.83 6.98 3.34
C ILE A 110 8.32 7.18 3.14
N THR A 111 7.57 7.46 4.21
CA THR A 111 6.13 7.76 4.13
C THR A 111 5.89 8.96 3.20
N ASN A 112 6.68 10.01 3.34
CA ASN A 112 6.60 11.19 2.46
C ASN A 112 6.96 10.86 1.00
N ILE A 113 7.97 10.02 0.77
CA ILE A 113 8.34 9.56 -0.58
C ILE A 113 7.22 8.74 -1.21
N ILE A 114 6.58 7.86 -0.44
CA ILE A 114 5.41 7.08 -0.88
C ILE A 114 4.29 8.02 -1.31
N SER A 115 3.92 8.98 -0.47
CA SER A 115 2.87 9.96 -0.79
C SER A 115 3.17 10.81 -2.03
N ASP A 116 4.41 11.26 -2.23
CA ASP A 116 4.82 11.99 -3.44
C ASP A 116 4.72 11.13 -4.71
N LEU A 117 5.12 9.85 -4.63
CA LEU A 117 5.05 8.93 -5.77
C LEU A 117 3.61 8.56 -6.14
N GLU A 118 2.72 8.40 -5.16
CA GLU A 118 1.32 8.04 -5.38
C GLU A 118 0.53 9.11 -6.16
N GLN A 119 0.98 10.37 -6.10
CA GLN A 119 0.45 11.47 -6.92
C GLN A 119 0.70 11.28 -8.42
N SER A 120 1.67 10.46 -8.81
CA SER A 120 1.97 10.18 -10.22
C SER A 120 0.90 9.30 -10.85
N ASN A 121 0.42 9.66 -12.04
CA ASN A 121 -0.48 8.80 -12.83
C ASN A 121 0.22 7.56 -13.44
N ILE A 122 1.55 7.49 -13.38
CA ILE A 122 2.34 6.33 -13.83
C ILE A 122 2.41 5.27 -12.72
N ILE A 123 2.33 5.69 -11.45
CA ILE A 123 2.45 4.82 -10.29
C ILE A 123 1.07 4.38 -9.82
N ASP A 124 0.90 3.06 -9.70
CA ASP A 124 -0.34 2.44 -9.22
C ASP A 124 -0.29 2.14 -7.72
N TYR A 125 0.89 1.77 -7.21
CA TYR A 125 1.15 1.62 -5.78
C TYR A 125 2.64 1.79 -5.47
N VAL A 126 2.92 2.15 -4.22
CA VAL A 126 4.27 2.14 -3.64
C VAL A 126 4.20 1.50 -2.27
N HIS A 127 5.10 0.55 -2.01
CA HIS A 127 5.15 -0.15 -0.75
C HIS A 127 6.51 0.02 -0.07
N TYR A 128 6.48 -0.07 1.25
CA TYR A 128 7.68 -0.29 2.04
C TYR A 128 8.36 -1.60 1.61
N ALA A 129 9.68 -1.63 1.76
CA ALA A 129 10.43 -2.86 1.74
C ALA A 129 10.81 -3.25 3.17
N MET A 130 10.94 -4.55 3.41
CA MET A 130 11.46 -5.11 4.65
C MET A 130 12.80 -5.80 4.42
N GLN A 131 13.65 -5.77 5.44
CA GLN A 131 14.94 -6.45 5.43
C GLN A 131 14.74 -7.96 5.53
N THR A 132 15.58 -8.72 4.81
CA THR A 132 15.65 -10.18 4.91
C THR A 132 17.05 -10.65 4.58
N ASP A 133 17.55 -11.62 5.34
CA ASP A 133 18.80 -12.34 5.03
C ASP A 133 18.53 -13.55 4.11
N ASP A 134 17.26 -13.89 3.91
CA ASP A 134 16.86 -15.01 3.06
C ASP A 134 16.70 -14.54 1.61
N CYS A 135 17.64 -14.96 0.77
CA CYS A 135 17.66 -14.80 -0.69
C CYS A 135 17.35 -16.09 -1.45
N THR A 136 16.54 -16.98 -0.88
CA THR A 136 16.15 -18.22 -1.54
C THR A 136 14.71 -18.18 -2.08
N ASN A 137 14.45 -18.82 -3.21
CA ASN A 137 13.09 -19.02 -3.71
C ASN A 137 12.40 -20.22 -3.02
N LEU A 138 11.16 -20.52 -3.41
CA LEU A 138 10.36 -21.61 -2.84
C LEU A 138 10.96 -23.02 -3.05
N ILE A 139 11.96 -23.16 -3.92
CA ILE A 139 12.69 -24.40 -4.16
C ILE A 139 14.14 -24.34 -3.65
N TRP A 140 14.43 -23.37 -2.77
CA TRP A 140 15.71 -23.18 -2.07
C TRP A 140 16.89 -22.76 -2.96
N GLU A 141 16.63 -22.24 -4.16
CA GLU A 141 17.69 -21.67 -5.00
C GLU A 141 17.95 -20.21 -4.61
N VAL A 142 19.23 -19.84 -4.58
CA VAL A 142 19.67 -18.46 -4.35
C VAL A 142 19.30 -17.61 -5.57
N ILE A 143 18.55 -16.52 -5.34
CA ILE A 143 18.06 -15.62 -6.40
C ILE A 143 18.80 -14.28 -6.48
N GLY A 144 19.73 -14.02 -5.55
CA GLY A 144 20.57 -12.83 -5.49
C GLY A 144 21.49 -12.86 -4.28
N GLU A 145 22.45 -11.95 -4.24
CA GLU A 145 23.36 -11.77 -3.09
C GLU A 145 22.65 -11.07 -1.91
N LYS A 146 21.68 -10.21 -2.21
CA LYS A 146 20.89 -9.47 -1.23
C LYS A 146 19.46 -9.27 -1.69
N CYS A 147 18.52 -9.37 -0.75
CA CYS A 147 17.10 -9.34 -1.04
C CYS A 147 16.36 -8.46 -0.04
N ILE A 148 15.15 -8.08 -0.44
CA ILE A 148 14.16 -7.46 0.41
C ILE A 148 12.86 -8.27 0.31
N ASN A 149 12.04 -8.21 1.35
CA ASN A 149 10.64 -8.56 1.26
C ASN A 149 9.82 -7.30 0.95
N SER A 150 8.70 -7.48 0.27
CA SER A 150 7.63 -6.49 0.15
C SER A 150 6.36 -7.26 -0.19
N TYR A 151 5.33 -6.60 -0.70
CA TYR A 151 4.09 -7.23 -1.11
C TYR A 151 3.60 -6.63 -2.42
N SER A 152 2.78 -7.40 -3.13
CA SER A 152 2.12 -6.94 -4.34
C SER A 152 0.83 -6.19 -4.00
N SER A 153 0.11 -5.68 -5.00
CA SER A 153 -1.26 -5.17 -4.84
C SER A 153 -2.27 -6.26 -4.47
N VAL A 154 -1.90 -7.53 -4.54
CA VAL A 154 -2.81 -8.66 -4.37
C VAL A 154 -2.86 -9.13 -2.92
N PHE A 155 -4.05 -9.48 -2.47
CA PHE A 155 -4.28 -10.26 -1.26
C PHE A 155 -5.37 -11.32 -1.51
N TYR A 156 -5.39 -12.34 -0.66
CA TYR A 156 -6.27 -13.49 -0.78
C TYR A 156 -7.25 -13.50 0.39
N VAL A 157 -8.51 -13.81 0.10
CA VAL A 157 -9.57 -13.92 1.11
C VAL A 157 -10.24 -15.27 0.97
N LYS A 158 -10.40 -15.98 2.09
CA LYS A 158 -11.19 -17.20 2.17
C LYS A 158 -12.49 -16.93 2.90
N VAL A 159 -13.62 -17.08 2.21
CA VAL A 159 -14.97 -16.94 2.81
C VAL A 159 -15.40 -18.20 3.55
N PHE A 160 -16.35 -18.08 4.48
CA PHE A 160 -16.93 -19.23 5.16
C PHE A 160 -17.81 -20.09 4.24
N ASP A 161 -18.59 -19.46 3.35
CA ASP A 161 -19.47 -20.11 2.37
C ASP A 161 -19.35 -19.40 1.01
N GLU A 162 -18.91 -20.13 -0.02
CA GLU A 162 -18.78 -19.60 -1.39
C GLU A 162 -20.12 -19.25 -2.05
N ASN A 163 -21.25 -19.67 -1.47
CA ASN A 163 -22.59 -19.37 -1.98
C ASN A 163 -23.19 -18.11 -1.34
N ASP A 164 -22.59 -17.59 -0.27
CA ASP A 164 -22.98 -16.32 0.37
C ASP A 164 -21.79 -15.36 0.39
N LEU A 165 -21.77 -14.47 -0.61
CA LEU A 165 -20.72 -13.48 -0.78
C LEU A 165 -21.13 -12.10 -0.25
N THR A 166 -22.15 -12.03 0.60
CA THR A 166 -22.68 -10.75 1.11
C THR A 166 -21.58 -9.97 1.85
N ASP A 167 -20.90 -10.59 2.80
CA ASP A 167 -19.84 -9.94 3.58
C ASP A 167 -18.63 -9.57 2.71
N LEU A 168 -18.26 -10.44 1.76
CA LEU A 168 -17.19 -10.17 0.80
C LEU A 168 -17.50 -8.92 -0.02
N ASN A 169 -18.68 -8.86 -0.64
CA ASN A 169 -19.07 -7.75 -1.50
C ASN A 169 -19.21 -6.44 -0.72
N ASN A 170 -19.76 -6.49 0.50
CA ASN A 170 -19.90 -5.32 1.36
C ASN A 170 -18.52 -4.77 1.76
N THR A 171 -17.60 -5.63 2.20
CA THR A 171 -16.25 -5.22 2.62
C THR A 171 -15.45 -4.69 1.43
N ILE A 172 -15.60 -5.29 0.25
CA ILE A 172 -14.99 -4.80 -1.00
C ILE A 172 -15.46 -3.37 -1.33
N GLN A 173 -16.76 -3.12 -1.26
CA GLN A 173 -17.34 -1.79 -1.50
C GLN A 173 -16.89 -0.77 -0.46
N GLU A 174 -16.87 -1.16 0.81
CA GLU A 174 -16.45 -0.31 1.94
C GLU A 174 -14.98 0.12 1.80
N THR A 175 -14.11 -0.81 1.42
CA THR A 175 -12.66 -0.60 1.33
C THR A 175 -12.20 -0.08 -0.03
N ASN A 176 -13.11 0.01 -0.99
CA ASN A 176 -12.82 0.28 -2.40
C ASN A 176 -11.69 -0.63 -2.96
N THR A 177 -11.70 -1.90 -2.57
CA THR A 177 -10.81 -2.92 -3.14
C THR A 177 -11.44 -3.51 -4.41
N VAL A 178 -10.66 -4.22 -5.21
CA VAL A 178 -11.11 -4.80 -6.48
C VAL A 178 -11.10 -6.31 -6.40
N LEU A 179 -12.25 -6.94 -6.64
CA LEU A 179 -12.32 -8.37 -6.89
C LEU A 179 -11.62 -8.70 -8.21
N ASP A 180 -10.56 -9.50 -8.18
CA ASP A 180 -9.88 -9.96 -9.40
C ASP A 180 -10.55 -11.22 -9.95
N HIS A 181 -10.52 -12.31 -9.18
CA HIS A 181 -11.15 -13.57 -9.57
C HIS A 181 -11.35 -14.51 -8.38
N GLN A 182 -12.29 -15.44 -8.52
CA GLN A 182 -12.44 -16.60 -7.65
C GLN A 182 -11.51 -17.72 -8.12
N ASN A 183 -10.86 -18.43 -7.18
CA ASN A 183 -10.02 -19.57 -7.53
C ASN A 183 -10.90 -20.76 -7.97
N GLN A 184 -10.76 -21.16 -9.24
CA GLN A 184 -11.56 -22.24 -9.84
C GLN A 184 -11.36 -23.63 -9.20
N PHE A 185 -10.26 -23.86 -8.48
CA PHE A 185 -9.95 -25.13 -7.83
C PHE A 185 -10.21 -25.10 -6.32
N MET A 186 -10.40 -23.91 -5.76
CA MET A 186 -10.64 -23.70 -4.33
C MET A 186 -11.75 -22.66 -4.18
N PRO A 187 -13.03 -23.07 -4.29
CA PRO A 187 -14.15 -22.14 -4.50
C PRO A 187 -14.34 -21.12 -3.36
N LYS A 188 -13.86 -21.40 -2.16
CA LYS A 188 -13.89 -20.43 -1.05
C LYS A 188 -12.84 -19.33 -1.13
N TRP A 189 -11.86 -19.45 -2.03
CA TRP A 189 -10.74 -18.52 -2.13
C TRP A 189 -10.95 -17.51 -3.26
N PHE A 190 -10.78 -16.25 -2.90
CA PHE A 190 -10.91 -15.10 -3.79
C PHE A 190 -9.60 -14.31 -3.80
N THR A 191 -9.21 -13.86 -4.98
CA THR A 191 -8.09 -12.95 -5.19
C THR A 191 -8.64 -11.54 -5.29
N LEU A 192 -8.18 -10.65 -4.42
CA LEU A 192 -8.52 -9.23 -4.41
C LEU A 192 -7.27 -8.40 -4.70
N ARG A 193 -7.48 -7.15 -5.08
CA ARG A 193 -6.42 -6.15 -5.23
C ARG A 193 -6.74 -4.87 -4.47
N ALA A 194 -5.71 -4.27 -3.91
CA ALA A 194 -5.71 -2.90 -3.44
C ALA A 194 -4.78 -2.05 -4.33
N ASP A 195 -5.24 -0.88 -4.72
CA ASP A 195 -4.41 0.14 -5.37
C ASP A 195 -4.58 1.47 -4.63
N LYS A 196 -3.95 2.54 -5.13
CA LYS A 196 -4.02 3.86 -4.49
C LYS A 196 -5.42 4.48 -4.37
N ASN A 197 -6.45 3.87 -4.97
CA ASN A 197 -7.84 4.28 -4.75
C ASN A 197 -8.52 3.51 -3.61
N SER A 198 -7.94 2.41 -3.13
CA SER A 198 -8.43 1.65 -1.98
C SER A 198 -8.15 2.40 -0.66
N ASN A 199 -8.84 2.03 0.42
CA ASN A 199 -8.67 2.65 1.75
C ASN A 199 -7.33 2.30 2.44
N GLY A 200 -6.45 1.58 1.75
CA GLY A 200 -5.10 1.24 2.18
C GLY A 200 -4.46 0.27 1.19
N ASP A 201 -3.19 -0.06 1.43
CA ASP A 201 -2.45 -0.99 0.59
C ASP A 201 -2.89 -2.46 0.81
N ALA A 202 -2.36 -3.39 0.01
CA ALA A 202 -2.79 -4.78 0.09
C ALA A 202 -2.49 -5.46 1.43
N LEU A 203 -1.45 -5.02 2.15
CA LEU A 203 -1.12 -5.53 3.48
C LEU A 203 -2.13 -5.03 4.51
N GLN A 204 -2.41 -3.72 4.49
CA GLN A 204 -3.42 -3.10 5.34
C GLN A 204 -4.81 -3.69 5.08
N MET A 205 -5.19 -3.89 3.82
CA MET A 205 -6.48 -4.47 3.46
C MET A 205 -6.57 -5.95 3.85
N ALA A 206 -5.52 -6.75 3.69
CA ALA A 206 -5.52 -8.13 4.18
C ALA A 206 -5.71 -8.19 5.71
N ASN A 207 -5.01 -7.34 6.45
CA ASN A 207 -5.15 -7.26 7.90
C ASN A 207 -6.55 -6.77 8.31
N TYR A 208 -7.08 -5.75 7.63
CA TYR A 208 -8.44 -5.25 7.88
C TYR A 208 -9.49 -6.33 7.67
N PHE A 209 -9.45 -7.03 6.53
CA PHE A 209 -10.38 -8.13 6.23
C PHE A 209 -10.28 -9.21 7.33
N HIS A 210 -9.08 -9.59 7.76
CA HIS A 210 -8.92 -10.51 8.88
C HIS A 210 -9.59 -9.99 10.17
N GLU A 211 -9.34 -8.74 10.53
CA GLU A 211 -9.83 -8.11 11.77
C GLU A 211 -11.35 -7.97 11.84
N THR A 212 -12.04 -7.98 10.69
CA THR A 212 -13.52 -7.99 10.66
C THR A 212 -14.13 -9.26 11.27
N ASN A 213 -13.39 -10.38 11.31
CA ASN A 213 -13.90 -11.72 11.64
C ASN A 213 -15.02 -12.24 10.71
N LEU A 214 -15.20 -11.63 9.53
CA LEU A 214 -16.19 -12.05 8.53
C LEU A 214 -15.62 -13.10 7.55
N PHE A 215 -14.32 -13.38 7.61
CA PHE A 215 -13.62 -14.28 6.71
C PHE A 215 -12.82 -15.34 7.48
N GLU A 216 -12.69 -16.53 6.89
CA GLU A 216 -11.91 -17.63 7.48
C GLU A 216 -10.41 -17.31 7.47
N HIS A 217 -9.93 -16.70 6.37
CA HIS A 217 -8.55 -16.22 6.25
C HIS A 217 -8.49 -14.97 5.37
N SER A 218 -7.52 -14.10 5.65
CA SER A 218 -7.12 -13.04 4.73
C SER A 218 -5.62 -12.81 4.82
N GLU A 219 -4.92 -12.87 3.69
CA GLU A 219 -3.45 -12.79 3.66
C GLU A 219 -2.93 -12.00 2.45
N PRO A 220 -1.92 -11.14 2.63
CA PRO A 220 -1.28 -10.43 1.53
C PRO A 220 -0.41 -11.38 0.70
N ASN A 221 -0.25 -11.06 -0.59
CA ASN A 221 0.74 -11.72 -1.45
C ASN A 221 2.12 -11.08 -1.24
N VAL A 222 2.88 -11.61 -0.28
CA VAL A 222 4.26 -11.23 0.03
C VAL A 222 5.19 -11.74 -1.06
N THR A 223 6.13 -10.89 -1.47
CA THR A 223 7.14 -11.21 -2.48
C THR A 223 8.54 -10.93 -1.96
N LYS A 224 9.49 -11.72 -2.43
CA LYS A 224 10.92 -11.57 -2.18
C LYS A 224 11.59 -11.09 -3.46
N ILE A 225 12.35 -10.00 -3.36
CA ILE A 225 12.93 -9.32 -4.52
C ILE A 225 14.45 -9.21 -4.32
N PRO A 226 15.26 -9.77 -5.23
CA PRO A 226 16.70 -9.53 -5.23
C PRO A 226 17.00 -8.07 -5.60
N VAL A 227 17.91 -7.46 -4.85
CA VAL A 227 18.33 -6.06 -5.03
C VAL A 227 19.83 -5.93 -5.32
N GLU A 228 20.60 -7.01 -5.15
CA GLU A 228 22.01 -7.15 -5.55
C GLU A 228 22.18 -8.61 -6.05
N TYR A 229 22.94 -8.83 -7.13
CA TYR A 229 23.05 -10.09 -7.88
C TYR A 229 24.48 -10.57 -8.02
#